data_AF-A0A1G6M9T3-F1
#
_entry.id   AF-A0A1G6M9T3-F1
#
_cell.length_a   1.000
_cell.length_b   1.000
_cell.length_c   1.000
_cell.angle_alpha   90.00
_cell.angle_beta   90.00
_cell.angle_gamma   90.00
#
_symmetry.space_group_name_H-M   'P 1'
#
loop_
_entity.id
_entity.type
_entity.pdbx_description
1 polymer ?
#
loop_
_entity_poly.entity_id
_entity_poly.type
_entity_poly.pdbx_seq_one_letter_code
_entity_poly.pdbx_strand_id
1 'polypeptide(L)'
;MEIVLDAKRFKGRTRAHAYLKEALRLPDYYGKNLDALYDCLGDIGEETVIVVPEVIQKKEYLGDYGKTMLRVFKDAAEENEALTVIVKEAQKK
;
A
#
# COMPACT_ATOMS: atom_id res chain seq x y z
N MET A 1 3.26 -1.13 -15.10
CA MET A 1 3.08 -2.35 -14.26
C MET A 1 1.80 -2.20 -13.44
N GLU A 2 1.01 -3.26 -13.22
CA GLU A 2 -0.17 -3.21 -12.33
C GLU A 2 0.01 -4.20 -11.16
N ILE A 3 -0.27 -3.74 -9.94
CA ILE A 3 -0.16 -4.53 -8.71
C ILE A 3 -1.48 -4.44 -7.95
N VAL A 4 -2.16 -5.58 -7.78
CA VAL A 4 -3.42 -5.66 -7.02
C VAL A 4 -3.15 -6.25 -5.65
N LEU A 5 -3.38 -5.46 -4.61
CA LEU A 5 -3.11 -5.87 -3.23
C LEU A 5 -4.28 -6.70 -2.67
N ASP A 6 -3.97 -7.80 -1.98
CA ASP A 6 -4.98 -8.66 -1.34
C ASP A 6 -5.31 -8.17 0.07
N ALA A 7 -6.55 -7.73 0.28
CA ALA A 7 -7.07 -7.28 1.57
C ALA A 7 -6.79 -8.27 2.71
N LYS A 8 -6.83 -9.58 2.45
CA LYS A 8 -6.61 -10.62 3.48
C LYS A 8 -5.21 -10.57 4.08
N ARG A 9 -4.24 -9.96 3.39
CA ARG A 9 -2.86 -9.77 3.87
C ARG A 9 -2.71 -8.59 4.83
N PHE A 10 -3.72 -7.73 4.95
CA PHE A 10 -3.72 -6.56 5.84
C PHE A 10 -4.35 -6.84 7.22
N LYS A 11 -4.38 -8.10 7.66
CA LYS A 11 -4.79 -8.46 9.03
C LYS A 11 -3.60 -8.35 10.00
N GLY A 12 -3.19 -7.11 10.29
CA GLY A 12 -2.09 -6.79 11.21
C GLY A 12 -0.90 -6.09 10.52
N ARG A 13 -0.29 -5.13 11.22
CA ARG A 13 0.74 -4.22 10.67
C ARG A 13 1.96 -4.96 10.14
N THR A 14 2.52 -5.85 10.95
CA THR A 14 3.72 -6.63 10.57
C THR A 14 3.47 -7.48 9.33
N ARG A 15 2.30 -8.11 9.24
CA ARG A 15 1.91 -8.92 8.08
C ARG A 15 1.69 -8.05 6.84
N ALA A 16 1.07 -6.89 7.00
CA ALA A 16 0.88 -5.94 5.92
C ALA A 16 2.22 -5.48 5.34
N HIS A 17 3.17 -5.04 6.18
CA HIS A 17 4.49 -4.61 5.71
C HIS A 17 5.32 -5.73 5.08
N ALA A 18 5.27 -6.94 5.64
CA ALA A 18 5.93 -8.09 5.02
C ALA A 18 5.35 -8.38 3.63
N TYR A 19 4.01 -8.35 3.50
CA TYR A 19 3.34 -8.53 2.23
C TYR A 19 3.65 -7.41 1.23
N LEU A 20 3.67 -6.15 1.66
CA LEU A 20 4.02 -5.02 0.81
C LEU A 20 5.45 -5.13 0.29
N LYS A 21 6.41 -5.55 1.13
CA LYS A 21 7.79 -5.80 0.70
C LYS A 21 7.83 -6.79 -0.46
N GLU A 22 7.11 -7.91 -0.36
CA GLU A 22 7.08 -8.93 -1.40
C GLU A 22 6.32 -8.47 -2.65
N ALA A 23 5.12 -7.88 -2.48
CA ALA A 23 4.23 -7.52 -3.57
C ALA A 23 4.77 -6.35 -4.42
N LEU A 24 5.40 -5.36 -3.78
CA LEU A 24 5.97 -4.19 -4.43
C LEU A 24 7.47 -4.36 -4.72
N ARG A 25 8.06 -5.53 -4.38
CA ARG A 25 9.49 -5.80 -4.53
C ARG A 25 10.38 -4.73 -3.86
N LEU A 26 9.97 -4.29 -2.66
CA LEU A 26 10.68 -3.25 -1.93
C LEU A 26 12.08 -3.72 -1.52
N PRO A 27 13.04 -2.79 -1.42
CA PRO A 27 14.43 -3.11 -1.10
C PRO A 27 14.60 -3.77 0.27
N ASP A 28 15.76 -4.40 0.49
CA ASP A 28 16.04 -5.10 1.74
C ASP A 28 16.08 -4.20 2.97
N TYR A 29 16.44 -2.94 2.78
CA TYR A 29 16.44 -1.90 3.81
C TYR A 29 15.05 -1.35 4.14
N TYR A 30 13.97 -1.91 3.59
CA TYR A 30 12.60 -1.49 3.89
C TYR A 30 12.29 -1.57 5.41
N GLY A 31 12.08 -0.42 6.04
CA GLY A 31 11.96 -0.26 7.50
C GLY A 31 10.66 -0.79 8.13
N LYS A 32 9.72 -1.34 7.33
CA LYS A 32 8.44 -1.91 7.80
C LYS A 32 7.58 -0.93 8.62
N ASN A 33 7.60 0.33 8.23
CA ASN A 33 6.79 1.41 8.80
C ASN A 33 6.21 2.28 7.67
N LEU A 34 5.41 3.30 8.03
CA LEU A 34 4.73 4.14 7.06
C LEU A 34 5.67 5.11 6.34
N ASP A 35 6.67 5.65 7.04
CA ASP A 35 7.65 6.57 6.45
C ASP A 35 8.48 5.83 5.38
N ALA A 36 9.01 4.65 5.72
CA ALA A 36 9.73 3.80 4.77
C ALA A 36 8.85 3.33 3.61
N LEU A 37 7.53 3.22 3.80
CA LEU A 37 6.60 2.91 2.71
C LEU A 37 6.47 4.09 1.77
N TYR A 38 6.28 5.29 2.31
CA TYR A 38 6.22 6.52 1.55
C TYR A 38 7.50 6.72 0.72
N ASP A 39 8.68 6.59 1.35
CA ASP A 39 9.98 6.72 0.67
C ASP A 39 10.09 5.76 -0.51
N CYS A 40 9.77 4.47 -0.29
CA CYS A 40 9.86 3.48 -1.35
C CYS A 40 8.85 3.69 -2.50
N LEU A 41 7.68 4.28 -2.20
CA LEU A 41 6.69 4.59 -3.23
C LEU A 41 7.10 5.82 -4.05
N GLY A 42 7.74 6.81 -3.41
CA GLY A 42 8.31 7.98 -4.07
C GLY A 42 9.48 7.63 -4.98
N ASP A 43 10.27 6.60 -4.63
CA ASP A 43 11.42 6.14 -5.42
C ASP A 43 11.04 5.29 -6.67
N ILE A 44 9.76 4.99 -6.89
CA ILE A 44 9.32 4.23 -8.07
C ILE A 44 9.60 5.06 -9.34
N GLY A 45 10.55 4.62 -10.16
CA GLY A 45 10.94 5.32 -11.40
C GLY A 45 10.23 4.82 -12.67
N GLU A 46 9.40 3.78 -12.58
CA GLU A 46 8.71 3.17 -13.71
C GLU A 46 7.19 3.19 -13.52
N GLU A 47 6.44 3.43 -14.60
CA GLU A 47 4.98 3.57 -14.57
C GLU A 47 4.31 2.37 -13.86
N THR A 48 3.76 2.61 -12.68
CA THR A 48 3.22 1.60 -11.77
C THR A 48 1.85 2.00 -11.27
N VAL A 49 0.90 1.08 -11.42
CA VAL A 49 -0.46 1.20 -10.89
C VAL A 49 -0.60 0.27 -9.70
N ILE A 50 -0.93 0.81 -8.52
CA ILE A 50 -1.19 0.02 -7.31
C ILE A 50 -2.67 0.10 -6.97
N VAL A 51 -3.34 -1.04 -6.99
CA VAL A 51 -4.74 -1.17 -6.58
C VAL A 51 -4.78 -1.57 -5.11
N VAL A 52 -5.20 -0.64 -4.24
CA VAL A 52 -5.26 -0.83 -2.80
C VAL A 52 -6.71 -1.10 -2.36
N PRO A 53 -6.99 -2.19 -1.63
CA PRO A 53 -8.33 -2.45 -1.11
C PRO A 53 -8.74 -1.42 -0.08
N GLU A 54 -9.87 -0.76 -0.30
CA GLU A 54 -10.38 0.25 0.64
C GLU A 54 -10.64 -0.37 2.03
N VAL A 55 -11.05 -1.65 2.07
CA VAL A 55 -11.40 -2.36 3.31
C VAL A 55 -10.29 -2.42 4.35
N ILE A 56 -9.03 -2.16 3.99
CA ILE A 56 -7.93 -2.14 4.97
C ILE A 56 -8.14 -1.09 6.07
N GLN A 57 -8.95 -0.06 5.80
CA GLN A 57 -9.33 0.98 6.76
C GLN A 57 -10.33 0.51 7.84
N LYS A 58 -10.94 -0.66 7.66
CA LYS A 58 -11.88 -1.23 8.65
C LYS A 58 -11.14 -1.83 9.83
N LYS A 59 -11.75 -1.79 11.02
CA LYS A 59 -11.18 -2.33 12.27
C LYS A 59 -10.80 -3.82 12.19
N GLU A 60 -11.52 -4.60 11.39
CA GLU A 60 -11.24 -6.03 11.17
C GLU A 60 -9.93 -6.30 10.36
N TYR A 61 -9.35 -5.25 9.77
CA TYR A 61 -8.06 -5.25 9.06
C TYR A 61 -7.02 -4.43 9.84
N LEU A 62 -6.78 -3.17 9.45
CA LEU A 62 -5.80 -2.29 10.09
C LEU A 62 -6.44 -1.12 10.85
N GLY A 63 -7.75 -0.88 10.70
CA GLY A 63 -8.46 0.21 11.34
C GLY A 63 -7.83 1.58 11.00
N ASP A 64 -7.58 2.39 12.02
CA ASP A 64 -6.98 3.72 11.84
C ASP A 64 -5.59 3.67 11.20
N TYR A 65 -4.82 2.62 11.47
CA TYR A 65 -3.54 2.41 10.79
C TYR A 65 -3.71 2.19 9.29
N GLY A 66 -4.79 1.51 8.88
CA GLY A 66 -5.15 1.31 7.48
C GLY A 66 -5.54 2.61 6.79
N LYS A 67 -6.21 3.52 7.51
CA LYS A 67 -6.51 4.87 7.00
C LYS A 67 -5.23 5.65 6.74
N THR A 68 -4.30 5.65 7.69
CA THR A 68 -3.01 6.33 7.52
C THR A 68 -2.19 5.70 6.40
N MET A 69 -2.20 4.37 6.28
CA MET A 69 -1.54 3.66 5.17
C MET A 69 -2.14 4.02 3.81
N LEU A 70 -3.47 4.08 3.68
CA LEU A 70 -4.13 4.53 2.44
C LEU A 70 -3.76 5.97 2.10
N ARG A 71 -3.64 6.84 3.11
CA ARG A 71 -3.18 8.21 2.90
C ARG A 71 -1.75 8.24 2.37
N VAL A 72 -0.83 7.47 2.95
CA VAL A 72 0.55 7.35 2.45
C VAL A 72 0.60 6.94 0.98
N PHE A 73 -0.21 5.97 0.56
CA PHE A 73 -0.29 5.59 -0.85
C PHE A 73 -0.76 6.76 -1.74
N LYS A 74 -1.76 7.51 -1.30
CA LYS A 74 -2.28 8.66 -2.06
C LYS A 74 -1.27 9.79 -2.12
N ASP A 75 -0.73 10.20 -0.97
CA ASP A 75 0.24 11.28 -0.87
C ASP A 75 1.48 10.97 -1.74
N ALA A 76 1.98 9.72 -1.74
CA ALA A 76 3.09 9.32 -2.61
C ALA A 76 2.74 9.34 -4.12
N ALA A 77 1.51 9.00 -4.50
CA ALA A 77 1.05 9.07 -5.88
C ALA A 77 0.82 10.52 -6.37
N GLU A 78 0.55 11.46 -5.45
CA GLU A 78 0.48 12.88 -5.78
C GLU A 78 1.86 13.48 -6.07
N GLU A 79 2.91 12.95 -5.44
CA GLU A 79 4.29 13.45 -5.60
C GLU A 79 5.13 12.67 -6.61
N ASN A 80 4.66 11.50 -7.05
CA ASN A 80 5.33 10.68 -8.05
C ASN A 80 4.43 10.43 -9.28
N GLU A 81 4.71 11.10 -10.39
CA GLU A 81 3.96 10.98 -11.65
C GLU A 81 4.00 9.57 -12.26
N ALA A 82 5.02 8.76 -11.93
CA ALA A 82 5.11 7.38 -12.37
C ALA A 82 4.23 6.43 -11.52
N LEU A 83 3.70 6.89 -10.39
CA LEU A 83 2.89 6.09 -9.48
C LEU A 83 1.41 6.50 -9.56
N THR A 84 0.55 5.57 -9.96
CA THR A 84 -0.90 5.73 -9.87
C THR A 84 -1.46 4.82 -8.78
N VAL A 85 -2.28 5.37 -7.89
CA VAL A 85 -2.96 4.60 -6.84
C VAL A 85 -4.47 4.57 -7.08
N ILE A 86 -5.03 3.36 -7.12
CA ILE A 86 -6.47 3.13 -7.26
C ILE A 86 -6.98 2.49 -5.97
N VAL A 87 -7.91 3.16 -5.29
CA VAL A 87 -8.57 2.58 -4.12
C VAL A 87 -9.82 1.83 -4.58
N LYS A 88 -9.86 0.51 -4.36
CA LYS A 88 -10.97 -0.33 -4.79
C LYS A 88 -11.80 -0.80 -3.60
N GLU A 89 -13.10 -0.56 -3.65
CA GLU A 89 -14.04 -1.13 -2.69
C GLU A 89 -14.02 -2.67 -2.81
N ALA A 90 -14.06 -3.37 -1.67
CA ALA A 90 -14.22 -4.82 -1.74
C ALA A 90 -15.60 -5.11 -2.33
N GLN A 91 -15.62 -5.76 -3.50
CA GLN A 91 -16.85 -6.29 -4.07
C GLN A 91 -17.45 -7.24 -3.03
N LYS A 92 -18.58 -6.84 -2.44
CA LYS A 92 -19.42 -7.71 -1.64
C LYS A 92 -19.84 -8.85 -2.57
N LYS A 93 -19.22 -10.03 -2.40
CA LYS A 93 -19.75 -11.28 -2.93
C LYS A 93 -20.86 -11.77 -2.02
#